data_AF-A0A920UF19-F1
#
_entry.id   AF-A0A920UF19-F1
#
_cell.length_a   1.000
_cell.length_b   1.000
_cell.length_c   1.000
_cell.angle_alpha   90.00
_cell.angle_beta   90.00
_cell.angle_gamma   90.00
#
_symmetry.space_group_name_H-M   'P 1'
#
loop_
_entity.id
_entity.type
_entity.pdbx_description
1 polymer ?
#
loop_
_entity_poly.entity_id
_entity_poly.type
_entity_poly.pdbx_seq_one_letter_code
_entity_poly.pdbx_strand_id
1 'polypeptide(L)'
;MSLVGGETVANPDRLFIGVSLVGEVDQDKCILRRGATVGDGVWVTGELGGSIAGHHLEFTPRLAEARWLAAHYQPSAMIDLSDGPAGDLGHLLNEANTGAELLESALPIRREARLRAGESEAAKPPLLAALTDGEDYELVSR
;
A
#
# COMPACT_ATOMS: atom_id res chain seq x y z
N MET A 1 2.95 19.11 7.94
CA MET A 1 3.97 18.29 8.63
C MET A 1 5.13 19.21 8.99
N SER A 2 5.74 19.03 10.16
CA SER A 2 6.91 19.80 10.59
C SER A 2 7.99 18.84 11.05
N LEU A 3 9.25 19.10 10.68
CA LEU A 3 10.40 18.41 11.26
C LEU A 3 10.73 19.09 12.59
N VAL A 4 10.51 18.38 13.69
CA VAL A 4 10.63 18.94 15.06
C VAL A 4 11.89 18.49 15.80
N GLY A 5 12.70 17.62 15.21
CA GLY A 5 13.94 17.12 15.80
C GLY A 5 14.61 16.06 14.92
N GLY A 6 15.81 15.64 15.33
CA GLY A 6 16.58 14.59 14.69
C GLY A 6 17.98 14.50 15.28
N GLU A 7 18.64 13.36 15.06
CA GLU A 7 20.05 13.16 15.38
C GLU A 7 20.78 12.67 14.13
N THR A 8 22.04 13.07 13.97
CA THR A 8 22.89 12.62 12.87
C THR A 8 24.19 12.09 13.44
N VAL A 9 24.61 10.94 12.94
CA VAL A 9 25.85 10.28 13.35
C VAL A 9 26.67 9.98 12.10
N ALA A 10 27.98 10.22 12.14
CA ALA A 10 28.86 9.85 11.06
C ALA A 10 29.03 8.33 11.01
N ASN A 11 28.66 7.71 9.88
CA ASN A 11 28.91 6.31 9.60
C ASN A 11 29.76 6.22 8.33
N PRO A 12 31.03 5.76 8.41
CA PRO A 12 31.92 5.73 7.26
C PRO A 12 31.54 4.66 6.23
N ASP A 13 30.77 3.63 6.61
CA ASP A 13 30.53 2.47 5.75
C ASP A 13 29.28 2.63 4.89
N ARG A 14 28.16 3.07 5.49
CA ARG A 14 26.85 3.13 4.82
C ARG A 14 25.99 4.27 5.35
N LEU A 15 25.11 4.77 4.49
CA LEU A 15 24.05 5.69 4.84
C LEU A 15 22.89 4.93 5.50
N PHE A 16 22.42 5.43 6.65
CA PHE A 16 21.20 4.98 7.31
C PHE A 16 20.31 6.19 7.57
N ILE A 17 19.01 6.04 7.28
CA ILE A 17 18.01 7.06 7.53
C ILE A 17 16.90 6.42 8.37
N GLY A 18 16.73 6.91 9.60
CA GLY A 18 15.62 6.55 10.48
C GLY A 18 14.65 7.72 10.58
N VAL A 19 13.38 7.47 10.28
CA VAL A 19 12.32 8.48 10.38
C VAL A 19 11.29 8.01 11.40
N SER A 20 10.85 8.90 12.28
CA SER A 20 9.72 8.67 13.17
C SER A 20 8.67 9.74 12.91
N LEU A 21 7.42 9.32 12.78
CA LEU A 21 6.29 10.20 12.56
C LEU A 21 5.29 10.05 13.72
N VAL A 22 4.75 11.19 14.15
CA VAL A 22 3.63 11.24 15.11
C VAL A 22 2.46 11.89 14.41
N GLY A 23 1.28 11.28 14.53
CA GLY A 23 0.02 11.78 14.00
C GLY A 23 -1.09 11.60 15.02
N GLU A 24 -2.19 12.32 14.81
CA GLU A 24 -3.38 12.28 15.65
C GLU A 24 -4.60 11.91 14.82
N VAL A 25 -5.50 11.13 15.41
CA VAL A 25 -6.77 10.73 14.83
C VAL A 25 -7.80 10.60 15.94
N ASP A 26 -9.06 10.94 15.67
CA ASP A 26 -10.15 10.66 16.60
C ASP A 26 -10.26 9.14 16.82
N GLN A 27 -10.51 8.71 18.05
CA GLN A 27 -10.47 7.28 18.41
C GLN A 27 -11.45 6.43 17.59
N ASP A 28 -12.63 6.98 17.29
CA ASP A 28 -13.67 6.35 16.47
C ASP A 28 -13.35 6.32 14.97
N LYS A 29 -12.35 7.08 14.53
CA LYS A 29 -11.87 7.12 13.13
C LYS A 29 -10.56 6.38 12.93
N CYS A 30 -10.04 5.73 13.98
CA CYS A 30 -8.81 4.94 13.91
C CYS A 30 -9.11 3.57 13.30
N ILE A 31 -8.84 3.43 12.00
CA ILE A 31 -8.95 2.15 11.29
C ILE A 31 -7.65 1.36 11.52
N LEU A 32 -7.81 0.08 11.88
CA LEU A 32 -6.70 -0.82 12.18
C LEU A 32 -6.56 -1.88 11.08
N ARG A 33 -5.52 -2.72 11.17
CA ARG A 33 -5.38 -3.91 10.32
C ARG A 33 -6.35 -5.04 10.70
N ARG A 34 -6.94 -4.92 11.90
CA ARG A 34 -7.87 -5.89 12.47
C ARG A 34 -9.30 -5.41 12.30
N GLY A 35 -10.22 -6.36 12.13
CA GLY A 35 -11.65 -6.09 12.03
C GLY A 35 -12.30 -6.63 10.76
N ALA A 36 -11.50 -7.03 9.77
CA ALA A 36 -11.99 -7.65 8.54
C ALA A 36 -12.80 -8.92 8.82
N THR A 37 -13.93 -9.07 8.13
CA THR A 37 -14.83 -10.22 8.24
C THR A 37 -15.15 -10.83 6.88
N VAL A 38 -15.68 -12.06 6.90
CA VAL A 38 -16.16 -12.73 5.68
C VAL A 38 -17.36 -11.97 5.13
N GLY A 39 -17.31 -11.61 3.85
CA GLY A 39 -18.34 -10.81 3.18
C GLY A 39 -17.88 -9.38 2.86
N ASP A 40 -16.80 -8.90 3.49
CA ASP A 40 -16.21 -7.59 3.21
C ASP A 40 -15.60 -7.57 1.80
N GLY A 41 -15.91 -6.53 1.04
CA GLY A 41 -15.30 -6.26 -0.26
C GLY A 41 -13.86 -5.79 -0.10
N VAL A 42 -12.97 -6.16 -1.02
CA VAL A 42 -11.58 -5.68 -1.03
C VAL A 42 -11.49 -4.50 -1.99
N TRP A 43 -11.01 -3.36 -1.48
CA TRP A 43 -10.88 -2.12 -2.24
C TRP A 43 -9.43 -1.67 -2.22
N VAL A 44 -9.02 -1.00 -3.29
CA VAL A 44 -7.68 -0.41 -3.41
C VAL A 44 -7.77 0.99 -3.98
N THR A 45 -6.89 1.89 -3.54
CA THR A 45 -6.73 3.21 -4.18
C THR A 45 -5.78 3.14 -5.36
N GLY A 46 -5.93 4.07 -6.31
CA GLY A 46 -4.97 4.27 -7.40
C GLY A 46 -4.76 3.07 -8.32
N GLU A 47 -3.55 2.97 -8.85
CA GLU A 47 -3.12 1.92 -9.78
C GLU A 47 -1.89 1.19 -9.23
N LEU A 48 -1.72 -0.07 -9.60
CA LEU A 48 -0.79 -1.01 -8.97
C LEU A 48 0.30 -1.50 -9.93
N GLY A 49 1.48 -1.75 -9.38
CA GLY A 49 2.61 -2.37 -10.05
C GLY A 49 3.49 -1.41 -10.86
N GLY A 50 4.71 -1.84 -11.15
CA GLY A 50 5.65 -1.05 -11.93
C GLY A 50 6.14 0.22 -11.24
N SER A 51 5.93 0.35 -9.92
CA SER A 51 6.25 1.58 -9.16
C SER A 51 7.71 2.00 -9.27
N ILE A 52 8.61 1.02 -9.40
CA ILE A 52 10.05 1.21 -9.61
C ILE A 52 10.40 2.03 -10.87
N ALA A 53 9.45 2.23 -11.79
CA ALA A 53 9.61 3.12 -12.95
C ALA A 53 9.58 4.61 -12.60
N GLY A 54 9.34 4.98 -11.34
CA GLY A 54 9.43 6.35 -10.83
C GLY A 54 8.37 6.70 -9.78
N HIS A 55 7.22 6.02 -9.81
CA HIS A 55 6.11 6.27 -8.88
C HIS A 55 6.53 6.16 -7.41
N HIS A 56 7.39 5.21 -7.03
CA HIS A 56 7.92 5.06 -5.67
C HIS A 56 8.63 6.33 -5.12
N LEU A 57 9.05 7.25 -5.99
CA LEU A 57 9.68 8.52 -5.62
C LEU A 57 8.74 9.73 -5.74
N GLU A 58 7.67 9.61 -6.54
CA GLU A 58 6.77 10.72 -6.89
C GLU A 58 5.36 10.57 -6.32
N PHE A 59 5.09 9.49 -5.59
CA PHE A 59 3.76 9.21 -5.07
C PHE A 59 3.28 10.29 -4.10
N THR A 60 1.96 10.44 -4.04
CA THR A 60 1.30 11.23 -3.00
C THR A 60 0.75 10.27 -1.95
N PRO A 61 1.17 10.37 -0.67
CA PRO A 61 0.60 9.58 0.40
C PRO A 61 -0.92 9.78 0.47
N ARG A 62 -1.68 8.68 0.55
CA ARG A 62 -3.15 8.63 0.47
C ARG A 62 -3.88 9.14 1.72
N LEU A 63 -3.40 10.24 2.31
CA LEU A 63 -3.93 10.81 3.54
C LEU A 63 -5.34 11.39 3.35
N ALA A 64 -5.62 11.99 2.19
CA ALA A 64 -6.93 12.55 1.90
C ALA A 64 -7.98 11.44 1.77
N GLU A 65 -7.64 10.39 1.03
CA GLU A 65 -8.45 9.19 0.81
C GLU A 65 -8.68 8.45 2.14
N ALA A 66 -7.63 8.22 2.94
CA ALA A 66 -7.74 7.59 4.25
C ALA A 66 -8.69 8.36 5.18
N ARG A 67 -8.54 9.69 5.25
CA ARG A 67 -9.43 10.54 6.08
C ARG A 67 -10.87 10.51 5.58
N TRP A 68 -11.06 10.52 4.26
CA TRP A 68 -12.39 10.45 3.67
C TRP A 68 -13.06 9.11 3.96
N LEU A 69 -12.35 8.00 3.80
CA LEU A 69 -12.83 6.66 4.13
C LEU A 69 -13.19 6.55 5.60
N ALA A 70 -12.33 7.02 6.51
CA ALA A 70 -12.59 7.01 7.94
C ALA A 70 -13.82 7.84 8.33
N ALA A 71 -14.08 8.94 7.64
CA ALA A 71 -15.21 9.81 7.95
C ALA A 71 -16.56 9.31 7.40
N HIS A 72 -16.55 8.62 6.26
CA HIS A 72 -17.80 8.33 5.52
C HIS A 72 -18.12 6.84 5.38
N TYR A 73 -17.12 5.97 5.36
CA TYR A 73 -17.30 4.54 5.11
C TYR A 73 -16.95 3.68 6.33
N GLN A 74 -15.88 4.04 7.05
CA GLN A 74 -15.33 3.27 8.17
C GLN A 74 -15.06 1.81 7.77
N PRO A 75 -14.09 1.57 6.87
CA PRO A 75 -13.71 0.21 6.51
C PRO A 75 -13.33 -0.59 7.76
N SER A 76 -13.63 -1.89 7.73
CA SER A 76 -13.41 -2.80 8.85
C SER A 76 -11.91 -3.03 9.10
N ALA A 77 -11.09 -2.94 8.05
CA ALA A 77 -9.64 -2.93 8.15
C ALA A 77 -8.96 -2.16 6.99
N MET A 78 -7.77 -1.63 7.23
CA MET A 78 -7.00 -0.92 6.20
C MET A 78 -5.49 -0.99 6.45
N ILE A 79 -4.70 -1.04 5.36
CA ILE A 79 -3.24 -0.96 5.35
C ILE A 79 -2.76 -0.29 4.06
N ASP A 80 -1.60 0.35 4.08
CA ASP A 80 -0.92 0.80 2.87
C ASP A 80 -0.19 -0.35 2.15
N LEU A 81 0.11 -0.14 0.86
CA LEU A 81 0.73 -1.11 -0.03
C LEU A 81 2.21 -0.77 -0.25
N SER A 82 3.10 -1.36 0.56
CA SER A 82 4.55 -1.21 0.44
C SER A 82 5.22 -2.45 -0.16
N ASP A 83 4.68 -3.65 0.08
CA ASP A 83 5.22 -4.93 -0.41
C ASP A 83 4.34 -5.55 -1.51
N GLY A 84 3.36 -4.77 -1.97
CA GLY A 84 2.39 -5.15 -3.00
C GLY A 84 1.16 -5.83 -2.42
N PRO A 85 0.03 -5.85 -3.16
CA PRO A 85 -1.23 -6.38 -2.66
C PRO A 85 -1.15 -7.81 -2.12
N ALA A 86 -0.40 -8.70 -2.77
CA ALA A 86 -0.31 -10.10 -2.32
C ALA A 86 0.37 -10.23 -0.95
N GLY A 87 1.32 -9.35 -0.62
CA GLY A 87 1.96 -9.29 0.69
C GLY A 87 1.07 -8.61 1.72
N ASP A 88 0.70 -7.37 1.45
CA ASP A 88 0.04 -6.49 2.43
C ASP A 88 -1.42 -6.86 2.69
N LEU A 89 -2.18 -7.27 1.67
CA LEU A 89 -3.53 -7.83 1.90
C LEU A 89 -3.43 -9.10 2.74
N GLY A 90 -2.39 -9.91 2.52
CA GLY A 90 -2.09 -11.08 3.33
C GLY A 90 -2.01 -10.77 4.83
N HIS A 91 -1.47 -9.61 5.22
CA HIS A 91 -1.45 -9.17 6.61
C HIS A 91 -2.86 -8.94 7.18
N LEU A 92 -3.77 -8.31 6.43
CA LEU A 92 -5.17 -8.13 6.84
C LEU A 92 -5.90 -9.48 6.97
N LEU A 93 -5.66 -10.37 6.00
CA LEU A 93 -6.30 -11.68 5.92
C LEU A 93 -5.86 -12.61 7.06
N ASN A 94 -4.57 -12.60 7.39
CA ASN A 94 -4.01 -13.40 8.48
C ASN A 94 -4.51 -12.95 9.86
N GLU A 95 -4.62 -11.64 10.08
CA GLU A 95 -5.23 -11.07 11.30
C GLU A 95 -6.67 -11.57 11.50
N ALA A 96 -7.44 -11.67 10.40
CA ALA A 96 -8.83 -12.14 10.43
C ALA A 96 -9.00 -13.66 10.35
N ASN A 97 -7.93 -14.43 10.07
CA ASN A 97 -7.98 -15.85 9.71
C ASN A 97 -8.97 -16.13 8.55
N THR A 98 -8.89 -15.32 7.50
CA THR A 98 -9.74 -15.41 6.29
C THR A 98 -8.90 -15.41 5.01
N GLY A 99 -9.56 -15.58 3.85
CA GLY A 99 -8.96 -15.38 2.53
C GLY A 99 -9.66 -14.26 1.76
N ALA A 100 -9.16 -13.96 0.56
CA ALA A 100 -9.81 -13.08 -0.41
C ALA A 100 -9.82 -13.70 -1.80
N GLU A 101 -10.88 -13.45 -2.54
CA GLU A 101 -10.97 -13.74 -3.97
C GLU A 101 -10.93 -12.41 -4.72
N LEU A 102 -9.97 -12.24 -5.63
CA LEU A 102 -9.79 -11.03 -6.41
C LEU A 102 -10.20 -11.29 -7.85
N LEU A 103 -11.00 -10.39 -8.41
CA LEU A 103 -11.35 -10.43 -9.82
C LEU A 103 -10.21 -9.78 -10.63
N GLU A 104 -9.54 -10.57 -11.48
CA GLU A 104 -8.41 -10.09 -12.30
C GLU A 104 -8.77 -8.85 -13.13
N SER A 105 -9.95 -8.83 -13.75
CA SER A 105 -10.40 -7.71 -14.58
C SER A 105 -10.71 -6.43 -13.80
N ALA A 106 -10.80 -6.51 -12.46
CA ALA A 106 -11.03 -5.36 -11.59
C ALA A 106 -9.72 -4.78 -11.03
N LEU A 107 -8.57 -5.45 -11.20
CA LEU A 107 -7.30 -4.93 -10.71
C LEU A 107 -6.87 -3.70 -11.54
N PRO A 108 -6.68 -2.53 -10.91
CA PRO A 108 -6.25 -1.33 -11.60
C PRO A 108 -4.74 -1.41 -11.87
N ILE A 109 -4.33 -2.14 -12.90
CA ILE A 109 -2.92 -2.29 -13.25
C ILE A 109 -2.41 -0.98 -13.84
N ARG A 110 -1.28 -0.48 -13.34
CA ARG A 110 -0.60 0.72 -13.82
C ARG A 110 -0.06 0.53 -15.25
N ARG A 111 -0.01 1.60 -16.04
CA ARG A 111 0.54 1.57 -17.41
C ARG A 111 1.97 1.06 -17.43
N GLU A 112 2.80 1.49 -16.50
CA GLU A 112 4.22 1.14 -16.41
C GLU A 112 4.41 -0.37 -16.20
N ALA A 113 3.58 -1.03 -15.36
CA ALA A 113 3.59 -2.49 -15.22
C ALA A 113 3.33 -3.21 -16.56
N ARG A 114 2.46 -2.65 -17.42
CA ARG A 114 2.18 -3.21 -18.76
C ARG A 114 3.34 -3.03 -19.71
N LEU A 115 3.97 -1.85 -19.71
CA LEU A 115 5.11 -1.57 -20.58
C LEU A 115 6.32 -2.46 -20.24
N ARG A 116 6.56 -2.65 -18.95
CA ARG A 116 7.71 -3.43 -18.45
C ARG A 116 7.60 -4.91 -18.74
N ALA A 117 6.39 -5.46 -18.85
CA ALA A 117 6.17 -6.86 -19.21
C ALA A 117 6.76 -7.24 -20.58
N GLY A 118 7.03 -6.27 -21.46
CA GLY A 118 7.65 -6.48 -22.76
C GLY A 118 9.17 -6.24 -22.81
N GLU A 119 9.81 -5.85 -21.70
CA GLU A 119 11.22 -5.45 -21.70
C GLU A 119 12.20 -6.64 -21.77
N SER A 120 11.81 -7.80 -21.27
CA SER A 120 12.61 -9.03 -21.35
C SER A 120 11.76 -10.28 -21.12
N GLU A 121 12.28 -11.45 -21.49
CA GLU A 121 11.64 -12.74 -21.16
C GLU A 121 11.52 -13.00 -19.65
N ALA A 122 12.37 -12.36 -18.84
CA ALA A 122 12.32 -12.46 -17.37
C ALA A 122 11.35 -11.44 -16.73
N ALA A 123 10.74 -10.55 -17.52
CA ALA A 123 9.83 -9.55 -17.00
C ALA A 123 8.56 -10.19 -16.43
N LYS A 124 8.07 -9.67 -15.31
CA LYS A 124 6.80 -10.11 -14.73
C LYS A 124 5.65 -9.76 -15.68
N PRO A 125 4.68 -10.67 -15.90
CA PRO A 125 3.42 -10.31 -16.53
C PRO A 125 2.72 -9.18 -15.76
N PRO A 126 1.91 -8.33 -16.41
CA PRO A 126 1.36 -7.13 -15.77
C PRO A 126 0.54 -7.43 -14.51
N LEU A 127 -0.22 -8.52 -14.53
CA LEU A 127 -0.98 -8.98 -13.36
C LEU A 127 -0.07 -9.35 -12.18
N LEU A 128 0.99 -10.11 -12.45
CA LEU A 128 1.93 -10.52 -11.40
C LEU A 128 2.68 -9.32 -10.84
N ALA A 129 3.10 -8.38 -11.70
CA ALA A 129 3.67 -7.10 -11.29
C ALA A 129 2.71 -6.33 -10.38
N ALA A 130 1.45 -6.16 -10.78
CA ALA A 130 0.45 -5.46 -9.96
C ALA A 130 0.18 -6.11 -8.60
N LEU A 131 0.35 -7.44 -8.48
CA LEU A 131 0.14 -8.16 -7.24
C LEU A 131 1.37 -8.19 -6.33
N THR A 132 2.59 -8.08 -6.88
CA THR A 132 3.83 -8.42 -6.16
C THR A 132 4.94 -7.38 -6.24
N ASP A 133 4.77 -6.34 -7.05
CA ASP A 133 5.65 -5.18 -6.95
C ASP A 133 5.23 -4.37 -5.71
N GLY A 134 6.24 -3.86 -5.00
CA GLY A 134 6.04 -3.00 -3.85
C GLY A 134 6.09 -1.51 -4.20
N GLU A 135 6.13 -0.70 -3.15
CA GLU A 135 6.31 0.75 -3.20
C GLU A 135 5.22 1.49 -4.00
N ASP A 136 4.02 0.93 -4.11
CA ASP A 136 2.88 1.63 -4.72
C ASP A 136 2.32 2.71 -3.79
N TYR A 137 2.43 2.50 -2.47
CA TYR A 137 1.96 3.39 -1.38
C TYR A 137 0.48 3.77 -1.50
N GLU A 138 -0.29 2.92 -2.17
CA GLU A 138 -1.75 2.93 -2.21
C GLU A 138 -2.32 2.35 -0.91
N LEU A 139 -3.63 2.45 -0.70
CA LEU A 139 -4.32 1.82 0.43
C LEU A 139 -5.09 0.61 -0.07
N VAL A 140 -5.07 -0.48 0.70
CA VAL A 140 -6.02 -1.59 0.58
C VAL A 140 -6.91 -1.63 1.82
N SER A 141 -8.21 -1.77 1.61
CA SER A 141 -9.19 -1.85 2.70
C SER A 141 -10.17 -3.00 2.52
N ARG A 142 -10.71 -3.47 3.65
CA ARG A 142 -11.84 -4.38 3.74
C ARG A 142 -12.98 -3.73 4.51
#